data_AF-A0A536G741-F1
#
_entry.id   AF-A0A536G741-F1
#
_cell.length_a   1.000
_cell.length_b   1.000
_cell.length_c   1.000
_cell.angle_alpha   90.00
_cell.angle_beta   90.00
_cell.angle_gamma   90.00
#
_symmetry.space_group_name_H-M   'P 1'
#
loop_
_entity.id
_entity.type
_entity.pdbx_description
1 polymer ?
#
loop_
_entity_poly.entity_id
_entity_poly.type
_entity_poly.pdbx_seq_one_letter_code
_entity_poly.pdbx_strand_id
1 'polypeptide(L)'
;MAKENPGWGYFRIKGELRKLGHTVAATTIRSVLVQAGIPPSGRRAKLSWKQFLAAQAQTLVVADFLSVDTVFFKRLYVLIYMHLATRRVLLAACTANPNEAWM
;
A
#
# COMPACT_ATOMS: atom_id res chain seq x y z
N MET A 1 7.80 28.88 -12.72
CA MET A 1 7.30 27.48 -12.73
C MET A 1 7.15 26.84 -11.34
N ALA A 2 8.22 26.47 -10.62
CA ALA A 2 8.10 25.74 -9.34
C ALA A 2 7.56 26.60 -8.18
N LYS A 3 7.91 27.90 -8.13
CA LYS A 3 7.36 28.87 -7.15
C LYS A 3 5.89 29.21 -7.44
N GLU A 4 5.52 29.32 -8.72
CA GLU A 4 4.13 29.56 -9.17
C GLU A 4 3.23 28.34 -8.97
N ASN A 5 3.79 27.13 -8.89
CA ASN A 5 3.04 25.87 -8.75
C ASN A 5 3.54 25.04 -7.55
N PRO A 6 3.24 25.46 -6.30
CA PRO A 6 3.80 24.83 -5.09
C PRO A 6 3.48 23.34 -4.93
N GLY A 7 2.41 22.85 -5.58
CA GLY A 7 2.01 21.44 -5.58
C GLY A 7 2.76 20.55 -6.59
N TRP A 8 3.61 21.12 -7.45
CA TRP A 8 4.28 20.35 -8.51
C TRP A 8 5.56 19.68 -8.02
N GLY A 9 5.57 18.35 -8.01
CA GLY A 9 6.79 17.58 -7.79
C GLY A 9 7.74 17.62 -8.98
N TYR A 10 9.01 17.29 -8.75
CA TYR A 10 10.06 17.31 -9.78
C TYR A 10 9.75 16.40 -10.99
N PHE A 11 8.99 15.32 -10.82
CA PHE A 11 8.50 14.50 -11.95
C PHE A 11 7.44 15.22 -12.79
N ARG A 12 6.56 16.00 -12.15
CA ARG A 12 5.57 16.81 -12.87
C ARG A 12 6.27 17.92 -13.65
N ILE A 13 7.21 18.61 -13.02
CA ILE A 13 8.05 19.64 -13.66
C ILE A 13 8.83 19.05 -14.85
N LYS A 14 9.41 17.85 -14.70
CA LYS A 14 10.06 17.13 -15.82
C LYS A 14 9.12 16.91 -17.00
N GLY A 15 7.88 16.49 -16.72
CA GLY A 15 6.87 16.26 -17.75
C GLY A 15 6.51 17.53 -18.51
N GLU A 16 6.34 18.65 -17.81
CA GLU A 16 6.06 19.94 -18.44
C GLU A 16 7.26 20.50 -19.22
N LEU A 17 8.49 20.36 -18.70
CA LEU A 17 9.72 20.70 -19.44
C LEU A 17 9.86 19.88 -20.72
N ARG A 18 9.47 18.59 -20.68
CA ARG A 18 9.47 17.72 -21.86
C ARG A 18 8.51 18.22 -22.95
N LYS A 19 7.34 18.76 -22.57
CA LYS A 19 6.39 19.37 -23.54
C LYS A 19 6.96 20.61 -24.20
N LEU A 20 7.85 21.33 -23.52
CA LEU A 20 8.57 22.49 -24.03
C LEU A 20 9.85 22.13 -24.80
N GLY A 21 10.13 20.83 -25.02
CA GLY A 21 11.30 20.35 -25.76
C GLY A 21 12.56 20.15 -24.91
N HIS A 22 12.50 20.35 -23.59
CA HIS A 22 13.65 20.18 -22.71
C HIS A 22 13.70 18.78 -22.09
N THR A 23 14.81 18.08 -22.32
CA THR A 23 15.07 16.77 -21.71
C THR A 23 16.01 16.93 -20.53
N VAL A 24 15.44 16.98 -19.32
CA VAL A 24 16.20 17.15 -18.07
C VAL A 24 15.91 15.97 -17.13
N ALA A 25 16.94 15.49 -16.42
CA ALA A 25 16.77 14.46 -15.42
C ALA A 25 15.98 14.97 -14.21
N ALA A 26 15.16 14.10 -13.61
CA ALA A 26 14.40 14.41 -12.40
C ALA A 26 15.31 14.79 -11.22
N THR A 27 16.51 14.19 -11.17
CA THR A 27 17.55 14.47 -10.18
C THR A 27 18.12 15.87 -10.33
N THR A 28 18.38 16.32 -11.57
CA THR A 28 18.83 17.69 -11.85
C THR A 28 17.79 18.71 -11.40
N ILE A 29 16.51 18.47 -11.72
CA ILE A 29 15.41 19.33 -11.27
C ILE A 29 15.35 19.37 -9.74
N ARG A 30 15.47 18.21 -9.07
CA ARG A 30 15.53 18.14 -7.60
C ARG A 30 16.69 18.98 -7.04
N SER A 31 17.89 18.85 -7.59
CA SER A 31 19.06 19.61 -7.13
C SER A 31 18.87 21.11 -7.24
N VAL A 32 18.31 21.57 -8.37
CA VAL A 32 18.00 23.00 -8.58
C VAL A 32 16.93 23.49 -7.61
N LEU A 33 15.87 22.71 -7.34
CA LEU A 33 14.83 23.09 -6.37
C LEU A 33 15.39 23.22 -4.95
N VAL A 34 16.24 22.28 -4.54
CA VAL A 34 16.91 22.32 -3.23
C VAL A 34 17.83 23.53 -3.11
N GLN A 35 18.65 23.80 -4.13
CA GLN A 35 19.54 24.96 -4.16
C GLN A 35 18.76 26.29 -4.14
N ALA A 36 17.58 26.32 -4.76
CA ALA A 36 16.69 27.47 -4.76
C ALA A 36 15.85 27.62 -3.47
N GLY A 37 16.04 26.75 -2.47
CA GLY A 37 15.29 26.76 -1.21
C GLY A 37 13.81 26.42 -1.37
N ILE A 38 13.41 25.82 -2.50
CA ILE A 38 12.02 25.44 -2.75
C ILE A 38 11.78 24.09 -2.06
N PRO A 39 10.88 24.02 -1.05
CA PRO A 39 10.62 22.77 -0.36
C PRO A 39 10.06 21.74 -1.34
N PRO A 40 10.33 20.44 -1.15
CA PRO A 40 9.73 19.41 -1.97
C PRO A 40 8.21 19.58 -1.92
N SER A 41 7.56 19.55 -3.10
CA SER A 41 6.10 19.60 -3.21
C SER A 41 5.50 18.65 -2.18
N GLY A 42 4.56 19.15 -1.37
CA GLY A 42 3.98 18.39 -0.27
C GLY A 42 3.70 16.97 -0.72
N ARG A 43 4.28 15.99 0.00
CA ARG A 43 3.88 14.59 -0.18
C ARG A 43 2.35 14.59 -0.12
N ARG A 44 1.66 14.03 -1.13
CA ARG A 44 0.27 13.58 -0.93
C ARG A 44 0.25 12.97 0.45
N ALA A 45 -0.64 13.43 1.34
CA ALA A 45 -0.80 12.84 2.65
C ALA A 45 -1.06 11.34 2.42
N LYS A 46 0.01 10.56 2.45
CA LYS A 46 -0.07 9.11 2.33
C LYS A 46 -0.56 8.75 3.72
N LEU A 47 -1.88 8.52 3.83
CA LEU A 47 -2.42 7.77 4.95
C LEU A 47 -1.47 6.59 5.16
N SER A 48 -0.84 6.54 6.33
CA SER A 48 -0.01 5.40 6.65
C SER A 48 -0.89 4.15 6.59
N TRP A 49 -0.31 3.00 6.27
CA TRP A 49 -1.07 1.75 6.22
C TRP A 49 -1.88 1.53 7.51
N LYS A 50 -1.30 1.88 8.65
CA LYS A 50 -1.97 1.86 9.95
C LYS A 50 -3.18 2.78 10.01
N GLN A 51 -3.08 4.01 9.52
CA GLN A 51 -4.19 4.96 9.49
C GLN A 51 -5.31 4.53 8.53
N PHE A 52 -4.95 3.97 7.38
CA PHE A 52 -5.91 3.42 6.44
C PHE A 52 -6.67 2.24 7.06
N LEU A 53 -5.96 1.26 7.63
CA LEU A 53 -6.58 0.12 8.30
C LEU A 53 -7.45 0.55 9.47
N ALA A 54 -7.03 1.54 10.28
CA ALA A 54 -7.85 2.06 11.36
C ALA A 54 -9.14 2.72 10.86
N ALA A 55 -9.06 3.49 9.76
CA ALA A 55 -10.22 4.15 9.17
C ALA A 55 -11.23 3.18 8.54
N GLN A 56 -10.76 2.04 8.03
CA GLN A 56 -11.59 1.05 7.32
C GLN A 56 -11.82 -0.24 8.14
N ALA A 57 -11.38 -0.30 9.40
CA ALA A 57 -11.41 -1.55 10.18
C ALA A 57 -12.81 -2.16 10.32
N GLN A 58 -13.86 -1.33 10.35
CA GLN A 58 -15.26 -1.75 10.53
C GLN A 58 -15.89 -2.35 9.27
N THR A 59 -15.24 -2.21 8.11
CA THR A 59 -15.73 -2.72 6.82
C THR A 59 -14.84 -3.82 6.26
N LEU A 60 -13.65 -4.02 6.85
CA LEU A 60 -12.67 -4.97 6.38
C LEU A 60 -12.80 -6.33 7.09
N VAL A 61 -12.75 -7.38 6.27
CA VAL A 61 -12.52 -8.76 6.70
C VAL A 61 -11.10 -9.13 6.29
N VAL A 62 -10.36 -9.74 7.22
CA VAL A 62 -9.07 -10.35 6.94
C VAL A 62 -9.25 -11.84 6.76
N ALA A 63 -8.55 -12.40 5.78
CA ALA A 63 -8.42 -13.84 5.59
C ALA A 63 -6.98 -14.23 5.90
N ASP A 64 -6.79 -15.34 6.60
CA ASP A 64 -5.48 -15.91 6.85
C ASP A 64 -5.55 -17.45 6.82
N PHE A 65 -4.42 -18.08 6.58
CA PHE A 65 -4.29 -19.51 6.38
C PHE A 65 -3.17 -20.07 7.25
N LEU A 66 -3.46 -21.16 7.97
CA LEU A 66 -2.49 -21.84 8.82
C LEU A 66 -2.57 -23.35 8.66
N SER A 67 -1.46 -24.03 8.95
CA SER A 67 -1.40 -25.49 9.03
C SER A 67 -1.36 -25.95 10.48
N VAL A 68 -2.12 -27.00 10.80
CA VAL A 68 -2.09 -27.68 12.09
C VAL A 68 -1.64 -29.12 11.88
N ASP A 69 -0.63 -29.54 12.62
CA ASP A 69 -0.21 -30.93 12.69
C ASP A 69 -0.97 -31.64 13.80
N THR A 70 -1.62 -32.75 13.46
CA THR A 70 -2.32 -33.60 14.41
C THR A 70 -1.34 -34.57 15.10
N VAL A 71 -1.73 -35.07 16.27
CA VAL A 71 -1.02 -36.14 16.99
C VAL A 71 -0.82 -37.41 16.16
N PHE A 72 -1.63 -37.64 15.13
CA PHE A 72 -1.49 -38.75 14.19
C PHE A 72 -0.62 -38.41 12.96
N PHE A 73 0.23 -37.38 13.06
CA PHE A 73 1.13 -36.92 11.99
C PHE A 73 0.41 -36.57 10.67
N LYS A 74 -0.87 -36.21 10.74
CA LYS A 74 -1.61 -35.65 9.60
C LYS A 74 -1.59 -34.13 9.68
N ARG A 75 -1.26 -33.48 8.57
CA ARG A 75 -1.39 -32.03 8.40
C ARG A 75 -2.79 -31.68 7.95
N LEU A 76 -3.41 -30.77 8.67
CA LEU A 76 -4.65 -30.10 8.28
C LEU A 76 -4.36 -28.64 7.98
N TYR A 77 -5.16 -28.07 7.12
CA TYR A 77 -5.08 -26.69 6.72
C TYR A 77 -6.37 -25.97 7.10
N VAL A 78 -6.21 -24.79 7.70
CA VAL A 78 -7.31 -23.99 8.24
C VAL A 78 -7.29 -22.63 7.59
N LEU A 79 -8.41 -22.26 6.97
CA LEU A 79 -8.68 -20.93 6.45
C LEU A 79 -9.58 -20.20 7.45
N ILE A 80 -9.20 -18.98 7.82
CA ILE A 80 -9.90 -18.17 8.82
C ILE A 80 -10.26 -16.84 8.21
N TYR A 81 -11.53 -16.47 8.28
CA TYR A 81 -12.02 -15.13 7.98
C TYR A 81 -12.38 -14.42 9.28
N MET A 82 -11.88 -13.21 9.49
CA MET A 82 -12.06 -12.44 10.72
C MET A 82 -12.42 -10.99 10.41
N HIS A 83 -13.41 -10.46 11.13
CA HIS A 83 -13.72 -9.04 11.08
C HIS A 83 -12.60 -8.23 11.74
N LEU A 84 -11.99 -7.29 11.01
CA LEU A 84 -10.76 -6.62 11.42
C LEU A 84 -10.93 -5.75 12.67
N ALA A 85 -12.03 -5.00 12.77
CA ALA A 85 -12.27 -4.13 13.93
C ALA A 85 -12.55 -4.90 15.22
N THR A 86 -13.40 -5.93 15.16
CA THR A 86 -13.86 -6.66 16.36
C THR A 86 -13.00 -7.87 16.69
N ARG A 87 -12.08 -8.25 15.81
CA ARG A 87 -11.26 -9.48 15.91
C ARG A 87 -12.09 -10.76 16.07
N ARG A 88 -13.34 -10.74 15.60
CA ARG A 88 -14.25 -11.89 15.65
C ARG A 88 -14.06 -12.75 14.41
N VAL A 89 -13.84 -14.04 14.60
CA VAL A 89 -13.85 -15.03 13.52
C VAL A 89 -15.28 -15.12 12.99
N LEU A 90 -15.43 -14.88 11.70
CA LEU A 90 -16.70 -14.98 10.98
C LEU A 90 -16.90 -16.40 10.43
N LEU A 91 -15.82 -16.99 9.91
CA LEU A 91 -15.81 -18.32 9.34
C LEU A 91 -14.44 -18.96 9.56
N ALA A 92 -14.43 -20.26 9.84
CA ALA A 92 -13.24 -21.08 9.76
C ALA A 92 -13.58 -22.36 9.00
N ALA A 93 -12.76 -22.71 8.03
CA ALA A 93 -12.88 -23.95 7.27
C ALA A 93 -11.59 -24.77 7.46
N CYS A 94 -11.73 -26.09 7.52
CA CYS A 94 -10.61 -27.01 7.71
C CYS A 94 -10.64 -28.12 6.65
N THR A 95 -9.49 -28.43 6.06
CA THR A 95 -9.35 -29.49 5.07
C THR A 95 -7.97 -30.15 5.16
N ALA A 96 -7.89 -31.43 4.82
CA ALA A 96 -6.61 -32.11 4.60
C ALA A 96 -6.03 -31.81 3.21
N ASN A 97 -6.88 -31.41 2.26
CA ASN A 97 -6.54 -31.22 0.84
C ASN A 97 -7.02 -29.84 0.38
N PRO A 98 -6.27 -28.75 0.63
CA PRO A 98 -6.64 -27.43 0.19
C PRO A 98 -6.57 -27.35 -1.33
N ASN A 99 -7.58 -26.74 -1.94
CA ASN A 99 -7.65 -26.49 -3.38
C ASN A 99 -8.06 -25.03 -3.62
N GLU A 100 -8.06 -24.62 -4.89
CA GLU A 100 -8.42 -23.25 -5.27
C GLU A 100 -9.85 -22.89 -4.88
N ALA A 101 -10.81 -23.81 -5.01
CA ALA A 101 -12.21 -23.56 -4.67
C ALA A 101 -12.46 -23.40 -3.16
N TRP A 102 -11.54 -23.89 -2.33
CA TRP A 102 -11.62 -23.80 -0.88
C TRP A 102 -10.95 -22.53 -0.33
N MET A 103 -10.04 -21.91 -1.08
CA MET A 103 -9.41 -20.62 -0.75
C MET A 103 -10.29 -19.43 -1.12
#